data_AF-A0A2N1PQK4-F1
#
_entry.id   AF-A0A2N1PQK4-F1
#
_cell.length_a   1.000
_cell.length_b   1.000
_cell.length_c   1.000
_cell.angle_alpha   90.00
_cell.angle_beta   90.00
_cell.angle_gamma   90.00
#
_symmetry.space_group_name_H-M   'P 1'
#
loop_
_entity.id
_entity.type
_entity.pdbx_description
1 polymer ?
#
loop_
_entity_poly.entity_id
_entity_poly.type
_entity_poly.pdbx_seq_one_letter_code
_entity_poly.pdbx_strand_id
1 'polypeptide(L)'
;MAIKRRYRNFFETTDILASLIIIVAIVLWCYMVSVMVVNLDPRKIFLVIFSIIIFLVVIVHPEFGFGLIVFISPIYNPYIREVKISGALANNLLFIMALIAFVAKKLIHKDRSIVHTNLDFPVFSLIIWMVMIMYQTTNFAMAFKKFFGLLLFLLPIFVTINIVTNRKIFAKLLDIISFSTILGALYGIYTAVFEPFGGSIYRAYGAFVNPNELGNYLLITIPLILSYSLSLGSSFKRMVLLGGNSILFLALLATKSRGAWIGVGFGLVFLSLYHRQRIVIMLLISITVITLFSVPQLSDKVMAINFNTNSFMARYVLWFEAIKTIREHPFTGVGFGNWLRIPIPYNAKTFDNAFNMFLTAGAEMGIIGMLLLAWVLLAPFFKGIKLVMKLEDQFWRHVIMGLTASILASLVHGMVEDPVYMIFTNWMLGICLGLVYAASEIINAESQAAQEKLANEAGAVETESEFNRVDKSSGYRNKNGNGYVSDVRGGRKYTHRVIPKRPDGSRDPVFFK
;
A
#
# COMPACT_ATOMS: atom_id res chain seq x y z
N MET A 1 -42.16 -11.69 -16.00
CA MET A 1 -41.78 -12.47 -14.80
C MET A 1 -40.33 -12.92 -14.76
N ALA A 2 -39.74 -13.46 -15.85
CA ALA A 2 -38.38 -14.02 -15.85
C ALA A 2 -37.29 -13.10 -15.25
N ILE A 3 -37.34 -11.80 -15.53
CA ILE A 3 -36.38 -10.81 -14.99
C ILE A 3 -36.45 -10.75 -13.44
N LYS A 4 -37.65 -10.63 -12.84
CA LYS A 4 -37.82 -10.67 -11.37
C LYS A 4 -37.30 -11.98 -10.75
N ARG A 5 -37.46 -13.11 -11.46
CA ARG A 5 -36.95 -14.42 -11.01
C ARG A 5 -35.41 -14.47 -11.08
N ARG A 6 -34.81 -13.93 -12.15
CA ARG A 6 -33.34 -13.79 -12.30
C ARG A 6 -32.73 -12.90 -11.21
N TYR A 7 -33.41 -11.80 -10.86
CA TYR A 7 -33.02 -10.95 -9.72
C TYR A 7 -33.17 -11.66 -8.37
N ARG A 8 -34.31 -12.33 -8.09
CA ARG A 8 -34.50 -13.07 -6.83
C ARG A 8 -33.43 -14.16 -6.65
N ASN A 9 -33.20 -15.00 -7.66
CA ASN A 9 -32.14 -16.00 -7.63
C ASN A 9 -30.75 -15.37 -7.45
N PHE A 10 -30.48 -14.20 -8.07
CA PHE A 10 -29.22 -13.48 -7.86
C PHE A 10 -29.05 -13.00 -6.41
N PHE A 11 -30.11 -12.45 -5.80
CA PHE A 11 -30.10 -12.03 -4.39
C PHE A 11 -29.89 -13.21 -3.43
N GLU A 12 -30.59 -14.33 -3.65
CA GLU A 12 -30.37 -15.57 -2.91
C GLU A 12 -28.92 -16.05 -3.05
N THR A 13 -28.33 -16.04 -4.25
CA THR A 13 -26.90 -16.41 -4.42
C THR A 13 -25.92 -15.44 -3.74
N THR A 14 -26.21 -14.14 -3.65
CA THR A 14 -25.33 -13.21 -2.93
C THR A 14 -25.37 -13.41 -1.42
N ASP A 15 -26.54 -13.73 -0.86
CA ASP A 15 -26.70 -13.98 0.57
C ASP A 15 -26.07 -15.35 0.95
N ILE A 16 -26.19 -16.36 0.09
CA ILE A 16 -25.48 -17.65 0.21
C ILE A 16 -23.96 -17.45 0.15
N LEU A 17 -23.46 -16.67 -0.81
CA LEU A 17 -22.03 -16.42 -0.96
C LEU A 17 -21.45 -15.67 0.26
N ALA A 18 -22.13 -14.63 0.74
CA ALA A 18 -21.74 -13.93 1.96
C ALA A 18 -21.73 -14.84 3.19
N SER A 19 -22.73 -15.72 3.31
CA SER A 19 -22.80 -16.73 4.37
C SER A 19 -21.62 -17.72 4.30
N LEU A 20 -21.29 -18.20 3.10
CA LEU A 20 -20.15 -19.10 2.87
C LEU A 20 -18.82 -18.44 3.26
N ILE A 21 -18.64 -17.16 2.89
CA ILE A 21 -17.46 -16.34 3.20
C ILE A 21 -17.30 -16.18 4.73
N ILE A 22 -18.39 -15.93 5.46
CA ILE A 22 -18.38 -15.88 6.93
C ILE A 22 -18.04 -17.25 7.54
N ILE A 23 -18.61 -18.34 7.01
CA ILE A 23 -18.30 -19.70 7.48
C ILE A 23 -16.82 -20.02 7.31
N VAL A 24 -16.18 -19.63 6.20
CA VAL A 24 -14.73 -19.81 6.01
C VAL A 24 -13.93 -19.00 7.04
N ALA A 25 -14.29 -17.75 7.33
CA ALA A 25 -13.65 -16.97 8.40
C ALA A 25 -13.75 -17.68 9.76
N ILE A 26 -14.93 -18.18 10.11
CA ILE A 26 -15.17 -18.91 11.37
C ILE A 26 -14.33 -20.19 11.42
N VAL A 27 -14.24 -20.97 10.33
CA VAL A 27 -13.44 -22.20 10.28
C VAL A 27 -11.94 -21.90 10.44
N LEU A 28 -11.41 -20.87 9.77
CA LEU A 28 -10.01 -20.45 9.90
C LEU A 28 -9.69 -19.96 11.32
N TRP A 29 -10.63 -19.26 11.95
CA TRP A 29 -10.51 -18.79 13.33
C TRP A 29 -10.58 -19.95 14.34
N CYS A 30 -11.55 -20.87 14.18
CA CYS A 30 -11.63 -22.09 14.99
C CYS A 30 -10.36 -22.95 14.87
N TYR A 31 -9.73 -22.98 13.69
CA TYR A 31 -8.42 -23.60 13.51
C TYR A 31 -7.31 -22.86 14.28
N MET A 32 -7.24 -21.52 14.23
CA MET A 32 -6.27 -20.77 15.05
C MET A 32 -6.45 -21.05 16.55
N VAL A 33 -7.70 -20.98 17.03
CA VAL A 33 -8.04 -21.25 18.43
C VAL A 33 -7.68 -22.69 18.81
N SER A 34 -7.98 -23.69 17.98
CA SER A 34 -7.65 -25.09 18.30
C SER A 34 -6.15 -25.31 18.47
N VAL A 35 -5.30 -24.74 17.60
CA VAL A 35 -3.84 -24.89 17.74
C VAL A 35 -3.29 -24.08 18.94
N MET A 36 -3.96 -23.02 19.39
CA MET A 36 -3.64 -22.34 20.66
C MET A 36 -4.06 -23.14 21.90
N VAL A 37 -5.18 -23.87 21.83
CA VAL A 37 -5.79 -24.61 22.96
C VAL A 37 -5.12 -25.96 23.23
N VAL A 38 -4.48 -26.60 22.24
CA VAL A 38 -3.85 -27.94 22.36
C VAL A 38 -2.86 -28.08 23.52
N ASN A 39 -2.30 -26.98 24.04
CA ASN A 39 -1.51 -26.97 25.27
C ASN A 39 -2.20 -26.08 26.33
N LEU A 40 -2.80 -26.67 27.36
CA LEU A 40 -3.58 -26.01 28.42
C LEU A 40 -2.73 -25.17 29.41
N ASP A 41 -2.27 -24.00 28.95
CA ASP A 41 -1.67 -22.95 29.80
C ASP A 41 -2.68 -21.81 30.00
N PRO A 42 -2.96 -21.33 31.23
CA PRO A 42 -3.82 -20.17 31.47
C PRO A 42 -3.47 -18.92 30.63
N ARG A 43 -2.19 -18.71 30.28
CA ARG A 43 -1.75 -17.62 29.40
C ARG A 43 -2.34 -17.74 27.99
N LYS A 44 -2.56 -18.97 27.52
CA LYS A 44 -3.16 -19.25 26.19
C LYS A 44 -4.66 -19.04 26.19
N ILE A 45 -5.35 -19.21 27.34
CA ILE A 45 -6.76 -18.83 27.48
C ILE A 45 -6.93 -17.33 27.26
N PHE A 46 -6.06 -16.49 27.83
CA PHE A 46 -6.09 -15.04 27.59
C PHE A 46 -5.82 -14.70 26.12
N LEU A 47 -4.83 -15.34 25.48
CA LEU A 47 -4.55 -15.15 24.05
C LEU A 47 -5.72 -15.58 23.16
N VAL A 48 -6.40 -16.68 23.50
CA VAL A 48 -7.63 -17.10 22.82
C VAL A 48 -8.72 -16.03 22.98
N ILE A 49 -9.05 -15.61 24.21
CA ILE A 49 -10.04 -14.55 24.50
C ILE A 49 -9.73 -13.27 23.70
N PHE A 50 -8.48 -12.82 23.71
CA PHE A 50 -8.02 -11.66 22.97
C PHE A 50 -8.15 -11.84 21.45
N SER A 51 -7.86 -13.04 20.92
CA SER A 51 -8.06 -13.36 19.50
C SER A 51 -9.53 -13.40 19.10
N ILE A 52 -10.46 -13.77 20.01
CA ILE A 52 -11.91 -13.68 19.77
C ILE A 52 -12.31 -12.21 19.59
N ILE A 53 -11.86 -11.35 20.52
CA ILE A 53 -12.18 -9.92 20.50
C ILE A 53 -11.62 -9.26 19.23
N ILE A 54 -10.37 -9.54 18.86
CA ILE A 54 -9.79 -9.07 17.60
C ILE A 54 -10.61 -9.54 16.40
N PHE A 55 -10.95 -10.83 16.32
CA PHE A 55 -11.72 -11.39 15.21
C PHE A 55 -13.11 -10.74 15.05
N LEU A 56 -13.83 -10.54 16.16
CA LEU A 56 -15.13 -9.85 16.16
C LEU A 56 -14.99 -8.39 15.70
N VAL A 57 -13.97 -7.66 16.20
CA VAL A 57 -13.70 -6.28 15.75
C VAL A 57 -13.31 -6.23 14.28
N VAL A 58 -12.52 -7.19 13.77
CA VAL A 58 -12.12 -7.29 12.35
C VAL A 58 -13.33 -7.55 11.45
N ILE A 59 -14.30 -8.36 11.88
CA ILE A 59 -15.54 -8.61 11.12
C ILE A 59 -16.40 -7.35 11.00
N VAL A 60 -16.58 -6.59 12.09
CA VAL A 60 -17.38 -5.36 12.09
C VAL A 60 -16.63 -4.20 11.40
N HIS A 61 -15.33 -4.11 11.63
CA HIS A 61 -14.43 -3.07 11.15
C HIS A 61 -13.19 -3.67 10.44
N PRO A 62 -13.35 -4.19 9.20
CA PRO A 62 -12.22 -4.69 8.41
C PRO A 62 -11.17 -3.60 8.15
N GLU A 63 -11.57 -2.33 8.09
CA GLU A 63 -10.70 -1.17 8.07
C GLU A 63 -9.75 -1.09 9.28
N PHE A 64 -10.22 -1.46 10.48
CA PHE A 64 -9.39 -1.58 11.68
C PHE A 64 -8.51 -2.82 11.62
N GLY A 65 -9.04 -3.96 11.15
CA GLY A 65 -8.27 -5.18 10.95
C GLY A 65 -7.05 -4.99 10.05
N PHE A 66 -7.25 -4.35 8.89
CA PHE A 66 -6.18 -4.01 7.96
C PHE A 66 -5.10 -3.13 8.62
N GLY A 67 -5.51 -2.06 9.32
CA GLY A 67 -4.57 -1.22 10.08
C GLY A 67 -3.82 -1.97 11.18
N LEU A 68 -4.50 -2.90 11.88
CA LEU A 68 -3.91 -3.72 12.94
C LEU A 68 -2.84 -4.68 12.40
N ILE A 69 -3.04 -5.28 11.23
CA ILE A 69 -2.05 -6.17 10.61
C ILE A 69 -0.80 -5.38 10.19
N VAL A 70 -0.99 -4.22 9.55
CA VAL A 70 0.10 -3.29 9.20
C VAL A 70 0.87 -2.83 10.44
N PHE A 71 0.18 -2.69 11.58
CA PHE A 71 0.79 -2.35 12.86
C PHE A 71 1.58 -3.50 13.50
N ILE A 72 1.01 -4.70 13.57
CA ILE A 72 1.60 -5.85 14.28
C ILE A 72 2.76 -6.47 13.50
N SER A 73 2.64 -6.59 12.17
CA SER A 73 3.55 -7.42 11.37
C SER A 73 5.05 -7.09 11.46
N PRO A 74 5.52 -5.83 11.59
CA PRO A 74 6.95 -5.54 11.75
C PRO A 74 7.46 -5.66 13.20
N ILE A 75 6.57 -5.85 14.18
CA ILE A 75 6.89 -5.87 15.61
C ILE A 75 6.86 -7.30 16.18
N TYR A 76 5.96 -8.15 15.69
CA TYR A 76 5.71 -9.47 16.26
C TYR A 76 6.53 -10.59 15.58
N ASN A 77 7.57 -11.09 16.28
CA ASN A 77 8.23 -12.33 15.90
C ASN A 77 7.53 -13.56 16.52
N PRO A 78 7.07 -14.53 15.72
CA PRO A 78 6.45 -15.74 16.24
C PRO A 78 7.43 -16.89 16.51
N TYR A 79 8.74 -16.72 16.33
CA TYR A 79 9.75 -17.69 16.78
C TYR A 79 9.96 -17.69 18.32
N ILE A 80 8.93 -17.35 19.08
CA ILE A 80 8.84 -17.74 20.49
C ILE A 80 8.81 -19.27 20.52
N ARG A 81 9.91 -19.87 21.00
CA ARG A 81 10.28 -21.29 20.82
C ARG A 81 9.32 -22.33 21.41
N GLU A 82 8.19 -21.90 21.98
CA GLU A 82 7.27 -22.73 22.77
C GLU A 82 5.95 -23.07 22.04
N VAL A 83 5.61 -22.39 20.95
CA VAL A 83 4.38 -22.64 20.19
C VAL A 83 4.72 -22.99 18.75
N LYS A 84 4.47 -24.24 18.33
CA LYS A 84 4.76 -24.77 16.99
C LYS A 84 3.88 -24.19 15.86
N ILE A 85 3.18 -23.08 16.09
CA ILE A 85 2.57 -22.28 15.03
C ILE A 85 3.66 -21.36 14.49
N SER A 86 4.17 -21.61 13.29
CA SER A 86 4.96 -20.60 12.59
C SER A 86 4.06 -19.38 12.36
N GLY A 87 4.17 -18.32 13.15
CA GLY A 87 3.21 -17.20 13.10
C GLY A 87 3.28 -16.34 11.84
N ALA A 88 4.12 -16.71 10.86
CA ALA A 88 3.84 -16.48 9.45
C ALA A 88 2.37 -16.78 9.14
N LEU A 89 1.94 -17.99 9.51
CA LEU A 89 0.60 -18.51 9.41
C LEU A 89 -0.39 -17.65 10.20
N ALA A 90 -0.05 -17.18 11.41
CA ALA A 90 -0.93 -16.34 12.23
C ALA A 90 -1.15 -14.95 11.60
N ASN A 91 -0.08 -14.25 11.18
CA ASN A 91 -0.20 -12.96 10.47
C ASN A 91 -0.95 -13.12 9.14
N ASN A 92 -0.65 -14.18 8.39
CA ASN A 92 -1.32 -14.48 7.12
C ASN A 92 -2.81 -14.80 7.33
N LEU A 93 -3.16 -15.60 8.34
CA LEU A 93 -4.55 -15.92 8.67
C LEU A 93 -5.31 -14.67 9.13
N LEU A 94 -4.70 -13.79 9.94
CA LEU A 94 -5.29 -12.49 10.26
C LEU A 94 -5.53 -11.63 9.01
N PHE A 95 -4.57 -11.59 8.07
CA PHE A 95 -4.73 -10.88 6.80
C PHE A 95 -5.85 -11.46 5.92
N ILE A 96 -5.93 -12.78 5.80
CA ILE A 96 -7.02 -13.47 5.12
C ILE A 96 -8.36 -13.14 5.78
N MET A 97 -8.46 -13.24 7.11
CA MET A 97 -9.70 -12.98 7.84
C MET A 97 -10.16 -11.52 7.69
N ALA A 98 -9.23 -10.55 7.72
CA ALA A 98 -9.56 -9.14 7.45
C ALA A 98 -10.03 -8.91 6.01
N LEU A 99 -9.41 -9.56 5.02
CA LEU A 99 -9.86 -9.53 3.63
C LEU A 99 -11.24 -10.18 3.44
N ILE A 100 -11.46 -11.37 4.02
CA ILE A 100 -12.72 -12.10 3.96
C ILE A 100 -13.84 -11.26 4.62
N ALA A 101 -13.58 -10.66 5.78
CA ALA A 101 -14.48 -9.72 6.44
C ALA A 101 -14.77 -8.48 5.58
N PHE A 102 -13.76 -7.92 4.92
CA PHE A 102 -13.92 -6.77 4.01
C PHE A 102 -14.85 -7.08 2.84
N VAL A 103 -14.62 -8.20 2.16
CA VAL A 103 -15.45 -8.67 1.03
C VAL A 103 -16.87 -9.00 1.52
N ALA A 104 -17.01 -9.69 2.66
CA ALA A 104 -18.32 -9.96 3.27
C ALA A 104 -19.10 -8.68 3.57
N LYS A 105 -18.47 -7.67 4.20
CA LYS A 105 -19.12 -6.40 4.55
C LYS A 105 -19.63 -5.65 3.30
N LYS A 106 -18.81 -5.54 2.24
CA LYS A 106 -19.22 -4.96 0.94
C LYS A 106 -20.42 -5.70 0.33
N LEU A 107 -20.40 -7.04 0.31
CA LEU A 107 -21.50 -7.86 -0.21
C LEU A 107 -22.80 -7.70 0.60
N ILE A 108 -22.73 -7.83 1.92
CA ILE A 108 -23.88 -7.77 2.84
C ILE A 108 -24.54 -6.40 2.85
N HIS A 109 -23.75 -5.33 2.90
CA HIS A 109 -24.27 -3.96 2.92
C HIS A 109 -24.74 -3.50 1.53
N LYS A 110 -24.62 -4.37 0.50
CA LYS A 110 -24.95 -4.10 -0.91
C LYS A 110 -24.21 -2.88 -1.47
N ASP A 111 -23.09 -2.52 -0.84
CA ASP A 111 -22.20 -1.46 -1.30
C ASP A 111 -21.38 -1.97 -2.48
N ARG A 112 -21.90 -1.70 -3.68
CA ARG A 112 -21.26 -2.08 -4.95
C ARG A 112 -20.24 -1.04 -5.43
N SER A 113 -19.84 -0.06 -4.60
CA SER A 113 -18.75 0.87 -4.93
C SER A 113 -17.37 0.20 -4.86
N ILE A 114 -17.15 -0.83 -5.69
CA ILE A 114 -15.81 -1.36 -5.92
C ILE A 114 -15.12 -0.39 -6.88
N VAL A 115 -14.02 0.19 -6.41
CA VAL A 115 -13.17 1.05 -7.23
C VAL A 115 -12.34 0.14 -8.12
N HIS A 116 -12.73 0.09 -9.39
CA HIS A 116 -12.01 -0.66 -10.43
C HIS A 116 -10.91 0.19 -11.04
N THR A 117 -9.77 -0.44 -11.34
CA THR A 117 -8.61 0.25 -11.89
C THR A 117 -7.99 -0.50 -13.06
N ASN A 118 -7.18 0.20 -13.86
CA ASN A 118 -6.41 -0.43 -14.94
C ASN A 118 -5.32 -1.42 -14.42
N LEU A 119 -5.11 -1.53 -13.11
CA LEU A 119 -4.23 -2.52 -12.48
C LEU A 119 -4.97 -3.85 -12.22
N ASP A 120 -6.30 -3.83 -12.16
CA ASP A 120 -7.13 -5.02 -11.94
C ASP A 120 -6.86 -6.06 -13.03
N PHE A 121 -6.78 -5.65 -14.31
CA PHE A 121 -6.56 -6.54 -15.45
C PHE A 121 -5.26 -7.35 -15.36
N PRO A 122 -4.06 -6.77 -15.20
CA PRO A 122 -2.83 -7.56 -15.06
C PRO A 122 -2.79 -8.37 -13.76
N VAL A 123 -3.39 -7.90 -12.66
CA VAL A 123 -3.47 -8.67 -11.40
C VAL A 123 -4.33 -9.92 -11.57
N PHE A 124 -5.56 -9.79 -12.10
CA PHE A 124 -6.43 -10.95 -12.35
C PHE A 124 -5.85 -11.87 -13.44
N SER A 125 -5.24 -11.31 -14.48
CA SER A 125 -4.56 -12.11 -15.52
C SER A 125 -3.42 -12.94 -14.94
N LEU A 126 -2.62 -12.38 -14.02
CA LEU A 126 -1.56 -13.12 -13.33
C LEU A 126 -2.13 -14.24 -12.43
N ILE A 127 -3.22 -13.97 -11.69
CA ILE A 127 -3.88 -14.99 -10.85
C ILE A 127 -4.44 -16.13 -11.71
N ILE A 128 -5.15 -15.80 -12.79
CA ILE A 128 -5.68 -16.80 -13.73
C ILE A 128 -4.54 -17.58 -14.38
N TRP A 129 -3.46 -16.91 -14.81
CA TRP A 129 -2.28 -17.57 -15.37
C TRP A 129 -1.66 -18.57 -14.40
N MET A 130 -1.40 -18.17 -13.14
CA MET A 130 -0.86 -19.06 -12.10
C MET A 130 -1.74 -20.30 -11.86
N VAL A 131 -3.06 -20.13 -11.83
CA VAL A 131 -4.00 -21.27 -11.70
C VAL A 131 -3.98 -22.15 -12.95
N MET A 132 -3.98 -21.56 -14.14
CA MET A 132 -3.97 -22.30 -15.41
C MET A 132 -2.71 -23.12 -15.63
N ILE A 133 -1.55 -22.72 -15.11
CA ILE A 133 -0.30 -23.51 -15.24
C ILE A 133 -0.08 -24.49 -14.07
N MET A 134 -0.91 -24.45 -13.02
CA MET A 134 -0.74 -25.28 -11.82
C MET A 134 -1.00 -26.78 -12.07
N TYR A 135 -1.65 -27.16 -13.18
CA TYR A 135 -1.77 -28.58 -13.56
C TYR A 135 -0.41 -29.20 -13.92
N GLN A 136 0.58 -28.40 -14.29
CA GLN A 136 1.95 -28.86 -14.57
C GLN A 136 2.74 -29.10 -13.26
N THR A 137 2.21 -28.68 -12.10
CA THR A 137 2.95 -28.78 -10.85
C THR A 137 3.00 -30.20 -10.31
N THR A 138 4.22 -30.70 -10.10
CA THR A 138 4.48 -32.07 -9.62
C THR A 138 4.29 -32.22 -8.10
N ASN A 139 4.33 -31.11 -7.35
CA ASN A 139 4.00 -31.03 -5.93
C ASN A 139 2.93 -29.94 -5.72
N PHE A 140 1.67 -30.33 -5.77
CA PHE A 140 0.53 -29.41 -5.62
C PHE A 140 0.58 -28.62 -4.30
N ALA A 141 0.96 -29.24 -3.18
CA ALA A 141 1.04 -28.55 -1.88
C ALA A 141 2.09 -27.41 -1.89
N MET A 142 3.19 -27.60 -2.62
CA MET A 142 4.24 -26.60 -2.79
C MET A 142 3.82 -25.47 -3.74
N ALA A 143 3.16 -25.79 -4.87
CA ALA A 143 2.50 -24.81 -5.73
C ALA A 143 1.52 -23.96 -4.93
N PHE A 144 0.60 -24.62 -4.22
CA PHE A 144 -0.44 -23.97 -3.46
C PHE A 144 0.13 -23.04 -2.39
N LYS A 145 1.21 -23.45 -1.69
CA LYS A 145 1.93 -22.60 -0.75
C LYS A 145 2.54 -21.36 -1.42
N LYS A 146 3.23 -21.49 -2.56
CA LYS A 146 3.82 -20.33 -3.27
C LYS A 146 2.75 -19.43 -3.89
N PHE A 147 1.63 -19.99 -4.35
CA PHE A 147 0.50 -19.28 -4.94
C PHE A 147 -0.20 -18.45 -3.87
N PHE A 148 -0.44 -19.07 -2.71
CA PHE A 148 -0.96 -18.39 -1.54
C PHE A 148 -0.01 -17.28 -1.06
N GLY A 149 1.31 -17.51 -1.12
CA GLY A 149 2.33 -16.48 -0.89
C GLY A 149 2.20 -15.27 -1.83
N LEU A 150 2.05 -15.47 -3.14
CA LEU A 150 1.83 -14.38 -4.10
C LEU A 150 0.45 -13.71 -3.96
N LEU A 151 -0.59 -14.44 -3.55
CA LEU A 151 -1.88 -13.83 -3.23
C LEU A 151 -1.75 -12.82 -2.08
N LEU A 152 -0.92 -13.08 -1.07
CA LEU A 152 -0.63 -12.10 0.00
C LEU A 152 0.12 -10.85 -0.48
N PHE A 153 0.75 -10.87 -1.66
CA PHE A 153 1.26 -9.68 -2.34
C PHE A 153 0.17 -8.95 -3.14
N LEU A 154 -0.65 -9.70 -3.90
CA LEU A 154 -1.63 -9.13 -4.83
C LEU A 154 -2.90 -8.59 -4.15
N LEU A 155 -3.42 -9.29 -3.15
CA LEU A 155 -4.64 -8.93 -2.43
C LEU A 155 -4.56 -7.57 -1.69
N PRO A 156 -3.45 -7.20 -1.01
CA PRO A 156 -3.32 -5.86 -0.42
C PRO A 156 -3.45 -4.71 -1.41
N ILE A 157 -3.14 -4.91 -2.70
CA ILE A 157 -3.32 -3.89 -3.75
C ILE A 157 -4.81 -3.50 -3.81
N PHE A 158 -5.69 -4.49 -4.00
CA PHE A 158 -7.13 -4.30 -4.13
C PHE A 158 -7.77 -3.77 -2.83
N VAL A 159 -7.35 -4.32 -1.68
CA VAL A 159 -7.82 -3.89 -0.35
C VAL A 159 -7.48 -2.42 -0.10
N THR A 160 -6.23 -2.01 -0.39
CA THR A 160 -5.78 -0.63 -0.19
C THR A 160 -6.58 0.35 -1.04
N ILE A 161 -6.80 0.04 -2.32
CA ILE A 161 -7.57 0.88 -3.25
C ILE A 161 -9.01 1.10 -2.75
N ASN A 162 -9.63 0.06 -2.16
CA ASN A 162 -11.04 0.11 -1.76
C ASN A 162 -11.28 0.55 -0.30
N ILE A 163 -10.27 0.48 0.59
CA ILE A 163 -10.34 1.02 1.97
C ILE A 163 -9.91 2.48 2.02
N VAL A 164 -8.88 2.86 1.26
CA VAL A 164 -8.26 4.19 1.35
C VAL A 164 -8.99 5.16 0.41
N THR A 165 -10.17 5.58 0.82
CA THR A 165 -11.11 6.37 0.00
C THR A 165 -10.95 7.89 0.11
N ASN A 166 -10.14 8.39 1.04
CA ASN A 166 -9.92 9.83 1.23
C ASN A 166 -8.57 10.13 1.90
N ARG A 167 -8.12 11.38 1.78
CA ARG A 167 -6.85 11.91 2.31
C ARG A 167 -6.66 11.69 3.81
N LYS A 168 -7.74 11.69 4.61
CA LYS A 168 -7.67 11.46 6.07
C LYS A 168 -7.38 10.00 6.40
N ILE A 169 -7.99 9.05 5.69
CA ILE A 169 -7.67 7.62 5.82
C ILE A 169 -6.25 7.35 5.30
N PHE A 170 -5.89 7.93 4.16
CA PHE A 170 -4.56 7.81 3.56
C PHE A 170 -3.46 8.28 4.53
N ALA A 171 -3.57 9.48 5.10
CA ALA A 171 -2.60 9.99 6.07
C ALA A 171 -2.55 9.16 7.37
N LYS A 172 -3.69 8.67 7.87
CA LYS A 172 -3.71 7.75 9.02
C LYS A 172 -2.98 6.44 8.74
N LEU A 173 -3.12 5.87 7.55
CA LEU A 173 -2.42 4.64 7.18
C LEU A 173 -0.91 4.87 7.10
N LEU A 174 -0.46 6.02 6.56
CA LEU A 174 0.96 6.41 6.61
C LEU A 174 1.47 6.56 8.05
N ASP A 175 0.65 7.08 8.98
CA ASP A 175 1.02 7.18 10.39
C ASP A 175 1.19 5.80 11.05
N ILE A 176 0.27 4.87 10.77
CA ILE A 176 0.34 3.48 11.24
C ILE A 176 1.60 2.80 10.69
N ILE A 177 1.83 2.89 9.36
CA ILE A 177 3.05 2.36 8.71
C ILE A 177 4.30 2.96 9.34
N SER A 178 4.34 4.27 9.53
CA SER A 178 5.51 4.97 10.07
C SER A 178 5.84 4.50 11.49
N PHE A 179 4.83 4.49 12.37
CA PHE A 179 5.02 4.14 13.78
C PHE A 179 5.37 2.66 13.95
N SER A 180 4.69 1.75 13.24
CA SER A 180 5.00 0.32 13.31
C SER A 180 6.37 -0.02 12.75
N THR A 181 6.78 0.63 11.66
CA THR A 181 8.12 0.45 11.07
C THR A 181 9.22 0.93 12.02
N ILE A 182 9.03 2.06 12.72
CA ILE A 182 10.00 2.56 13.71
C ILE A 182 10.15 1.56 14.87
N LEU A 183 9.04 1.01 15.38
CA LEU A 183 9.08 -0.02 16.42
C LEU A 183 9.76 -1.32 15.92
N GLY A 184 9.46 -1.76 14.71
CA GLY A 184 10.10 -2.91 14.09
C GLY A 184 11.60 -2.71 13.83
N ALA A 185 12.02 -1.50 13.49
CA ALA A 185 13.44 -1.14 13.32
C ALA A 185 14.19 -1.12 14.66
N LEU A 186 13.59 -0.58 15.73
CA LEU A 186 14.14 -0.66 17.09
C LEU A 186 14.32 -2.11 17.53
N TYR A 187 13.33 -2.97 17.27
CA TYR A 187 13.45 -4.41 17.54
C TYR A 187 14.50 -5.09 16.64
N GLY A 188 14.63 -4.66 15.38
CA GLY A 188 15.73 -5.06 14.49
C GLY A 188 17.10 -4.75 15.08
N ILE A 189 17.31 -3.53 15.59
CA ILE A 189 18.56 -3.12 16.27
C ILE A 189 18.78 -3.95 17.53
N TYR A 190 17.75 -4.16 18.35
CA TYR A 190 17.83 -5.04 19.52
C TYR A 190 18.32 -6.45 19.14
N THR A 191 17.71 -7.10 18.14
CA THR A 191 18.16 -8.44 17.70
C THR A 191 19.59 -8.45 17.17
N ALA A 192 20.08 -7.35 16.56
CA ALA A 192 21.47 -7.27 16.10
C ALA A 192 22.49 -7.26 17.24
N VAL A 193 22.13 -6.70 18.40
CA VAL A 193 23.00 -6.54 19.57
C VAL A 193 22.92 -7.77 20.49
N PHE A 194 21.70 -8.21 20.81
CA PHE A 194 21.46 -9.20 21.87
C PHE A 194 21.23 -10.62 21.37
N GLU A 195 20.66 -10.79 20.17
CA GLU A 195 20.26 -12.11 19.62
C GLU A 195 20.74 -12.32 18.16
N PRO A 196 22.01 -12.03 17.82
CA PRO A 196 22.47 -11.88 16.44
C PRO A 196 22.18 -13.08 15.52
N PHE A 197 21.58 -12.80 14.35
CA PHE A 197 21.34 -13.84 13.35
C PHE A 197 22.66 -14.34 12.73
N GLY A 198 23.03 -15.60 13.00
CA GLY A 198 24.10 -16.31 12.29
C GLY A 198 25.40 -16.52 13.07
N GLY A 199 25.42 -16.32 14.39
CA GLY A 199 26.47 -16.78 15.31
C GLY A 199 27.82 -16.03 15.25
N SER A 200 28.42 -15.90 14.06
CA SER A 200 29.72 -15.24 13.84
C SER A 200 29.61 -13.86 13.18
N ILE A 201 28.44 -13.48 12.68
CA ILE A 201 28.18 -12.17 12.09
C ILE A 201 26.93 -11.59 12.74
N TYR A 202 27.09 -10.56 13.56
CA TYR A 202 25.97 -9.80 14.12
C TYR A 202 25.15 -9.16 12.99
N ARG A 203 23.87 -9.54 12.88
CA ARG A 203 22.90 -9.07 11.87
C ARG A 203 21.52 -8.87 12.48
N ALA A 204 20.88 -7.74 12.18
CA ALA A 204 19.48 -7.46 12.52
C ALA A 204 18.51 -8.34 11.72
N TYR A 205 17.46 -8.86 12.36
CA TYR A 205 16.33 -9.50 11.69
C TYR A 205 14.96 -9.13 12.32
N GLY A 206 14.92 -8.73 13.59
CA GLY A 206 13.71 -8.23 14.24
C GLY A 206 12.57 -9.25 14.22
N ALA A 207 11.41 -8.85 13.69
CA ALA A 207 10.23 -9.69 13.54
C ALA A 207 10.27 -10.69 12.37
N PHE A 208 11.25 -10.57 11.47
CA PHE A 208 11.28 -11.28 10.18
C PHE A 208 12.08 -12.60 10.27
N VAL A 209 11.97 -13.47 9.25
CA VAL A 209 12.67 -14.78 9.29
C VAL A 209 14.18 -14.63 9.24
N ASN A 210 14.66 -13.62 8.52
CA ASN A 210 16.06 -13.41 8.24
C ASN A 210 16.37 -11.92 7.98
N PRO A 211 17.65 -11.51 8.02
CA PRO A 211 18.04 -10.12 7.80
C PRO A 211 17.71 -9.56 6.40
N ASN A 212 17.58 -10.39 5.37
CA ASN A 212 17.25 -9.91 4.03
C ASN A 212 15.78 -9.48 3.95
N GLU A 213 14.87 -10.20 4.63
CA GLU A 213 13.47 -9.81 4.78
C GLU A 213 13.32 -8.49 5.56
N LEU A 214 13.98 -8.32 6.71
CA LEU A 214 13.99 -7.01 7.40
C LEU A 214 14.53 -5.91 6.49
N GLY A 215 15.58 -6.20 5.71
CA GLY A 215 16.13 -5.28 4.71
C GLY A 215 15.10 -4.91 3.63
N ASN A 216 14.31 -5.88 3.15
CA ASN A 216 13.24 -5.66 2.18
C ASN A 216 12.08 -4.83 2.78
N TYR A 217 11.72 -5.06 4.04
CA TYR A 217 10.72 -4.23 4.70
C TYR A 217 11.18 -2.77 4.86
N LEU A 218 12.44 -2.58 5.29
CA LEU A 218 13.03 -1.27 5.48
C LEU A 218 13.27 -0.52 4.16
N LEU A 219 13.64 -1.20 3.07
CA LEU A 219 13.85 -0.53 1.78
C LEU A 219 12.55 0.00 1.15
N ILE A 220 11.42 -0.65 1.43
CA ILE A 220 10.10 -0.16 1.01
C ILE A 220 9.70 1.03 1.86
N THR A 221 9.95 1.00 3.16
CA THR A 221 9.39 1.97 4.11
C THR A 221 10.24 3.24 4.25
N ILE A 222 11.57 3.19 4.13
CA ILE A 222 12.45 4.37 4.26
C ILE A 222 12.11 5.48 3.23
N PRO A 223 12.04 5.24 1.90
CA PRO A 223 11.74 6.31 0.95
C PRO A 223 10.34 6.92 1.15
N LEU A 224 9.37 6.07 1.51
CA LEU A 224 7.99 6.47 1.80
C LEU A 224 7.90 7.38 3.04
N ILE A 225 8.43 6.92 4.19
CA ILE A 225 8.34 7.64 5.47
C ILE A 225 9.21 8.90 5.41
N LEU A 226 10.37 8.86 4.76
CA LEU A 226 11.17 10.05 4.51
C LEU A 226 10.37 11.08 3.70
N SER A 227 9.83 10.72 2.53
CA SER A 227 9.09 11.69 1.71
C SER A 227 7.82 12.19 2.38
N TYR A 228 7.11 11.33 3.13
CA TYR A 228 5.98 11.75 3.97
C TYR A 228 6.41 12.76 5.05
N SER A 229 7.53 12.53 5.76
CA SER A 229 8.03 13.50 6.75
C SER A 229 8.33 14.87 6.12
N LEU A 230 8.78 14.89 4.87
CA LEU A 230 9.13 16.10 4.12
C LEU A 230 7.90 16.80 3.52
N SER A 231 6.80 16.07 3.35
CA SER A 231 5.48 16.62 3.00
C SER A 231 4.85 17.42 4.14
N LEU A 232 5.33 17.27 5.37
CA LEU A 232 4.84 17.98 6.55
C LEU A 232 5.58 19.31 6.73
N GLY A 233 4.87 20.33 7.24
CA GLY A 233 5.48 21.57 7.73
C GLY A 233 6.37 21.36 8.96
N SER A 234 6.96 22.45 9.47
CA SER A 234 7.75 22.42 10.71
C SER A 234 6.85 22.03 11.89
N SER A 235 6.92 20.77 12.28
CA SER A 235 5.98 20.14 13.23
C SER A 235 6.70 19.07 14.03
N PHE A 236 6.25 18.84 15.27
CA PHE A 236 6.77 17.75 16.11
C PHE A 236 6.68 16.40 15.39
N LYS A 237 5.58 16.16 14.67
CA LYS A 237 5.38 14.96 13.82
C LYS A 237 6.49 14.80 12.78
N ARG A 238 6.86 15.87 12.05
CA ARG A 238 7.99 15.84 11.11
C ARG A 238 9.30 15.48 11.80
N MET A 239 9.58 16.06 12.96
CA MET A 239 10.79 15.76 13.72
C MET A 239 10.85 14.29 14.14
N VAL A 240 9.74 13.74 14.65
CA VAL A 240 9.62 12.31 15.02
C VAL A 240 9.82 11.41 13.80
N LEU A 241 9.23 11.73 12.65
CA LEU A 241 9.40 10.91 11.44
C LEU A 241 10.82 11.01 10.84
N LEU A 242 11.50 12.15 10.96
CA LEU A 242 12.90 12.30 10.54
C LEU A 242 13.86 11.53 11.47
N GLY A 243 13.71 11.67 12.79
CA GLY A 243 14.47 10.87 13.76
C GLY A 243 14.16 9.37 13.63
N GLY A 244 12.91 9.02 13.35
CA GLY A 244 12.47 7.67 13.00
C GLY A 244 13.21 7.12 11.79
N ASN A 245 13.31 7.87 10.69
CA ASN A 245 14.08 7.46 9.51
C ASN A 245 15.55 7.17 9.81
N SER A 246 16.19 7.93 10.71
CA SER A 246 17.55 7.63 11.16
C SER A 246 17.63 6.25 11.83
N ILE A 247 16.65 5.90 12.67
CA ILE A 247 16.54 4.56 13.28
C ILE A 247 16.30 3.48 12.20
N LEU A 248 15.41 3.72 11.23
CA LEU A 248 15.16 2.80 10.12
C LEU A 248 16.45 2.53 9.32
N PHE A 249 17.22 3.57 9.05
CA PHE A 249 18.45 3.49 8.28
C PHE A 249 19.56 2.77 9.06
N LEU A 250 19.69 3.01 10.37
CA LEU A 250 20.59 2.25 11.25
C LEU A 250 20.21 0.75 11.30
N ALA A 251 18.92 0.44 11.42
CA ALA A 251 18.41 -0.94 11.36
C ALA A 251 18.72 -1.59 9.99
N LEU A 252 18.55 -0.85 8.90
CA LEU A 252 18.89 -1.31 7.54
C LEU A 252 20.37 -1.66 7.43
N LEU A 253 21.28 -0.80 7.92
CA LEU A 253 22.72 -1.09 7.98
C LEU A 253 23.02 -2.28 8.91
N ALA A 254 22.29 -2.45 10.01
CA ALA A 254 22.44 -3.61 10.88
C ALA A 254 22.03 -4.95 10.20
N THR A 255 21.18 -4.94 9.15
CA THR A 255 20.83 -6.19 8.42
C THR A 255 21.99 -6.80 7.63
N LYS A 256 22.97 -5.99 7.21
CA LYS A 256 24.01 -6.36 6.23
C LYS A 256 23.45 -6.92 4.90
N SER A 257 22.20 -6.60 4.56
CA SER A 257 21.59 -6.94 3.26
C SER A 257 22.05 -5.97 2.18
N ARG A 258 23.19 -6.28 1.53
CA ARG A 258 23.78 -5.49 0.44
C ARG A 258 22.78 -5.15 -0.67
N GLY A 259 21.91 -6.09 -1.03
CA GLY A 259 20.86 -5.87 -2.03
C GLY A 259 19.83 -4.82 -1.57
N ALA A 260 19.49 -4.79 -0.28
CA ALA A 260 18.54 -3.82 0.27
C ALA A 260 19.16 -2.42 0.35
N TRP A 261 20.45 -2.33 0.70
CA TRP A 261 21.22 -1.08 0.68
C TRP A 261 21.26 -0.46 -0.71
N ILE A 262 21.56 -1.25 -1.75
CA ILE A 262 21.56 -0.80 -3.14
C ILE A 262 20.14 -0.36 -3.55
N GLY A 263 19.10 -1.14 -3.21
CA GLY A 263 17.70 -0.76 -3.45
C GLY A 263 17.35 0.61 -2.85
N VAL A 264 17.62 0.82 -1.56
CA VAL A 264 17.42 2.14 -0.91
C VAL A 264 18.25 3.22 -1.58
N GLY A 265 19.50 2.95 -1.94
CA GLY A 265 20.35 3.88 -2.67
C GLY A 265 19.69 4.41 -3.94
N PHE A 266 19.15 3.53 -4.78
CA PHE A 266 18.42 3.92 -5.99
C PHE A 266 17.12 4.69 -5.69
N GLY A 267 16.34 4.27 -4.69
CA GLY A 267 15.15 5.00 -4.25
C GLY A 267 15.46 6.41 -3.74
N LEU A 268 16.53 6.56 -2.95
CA LEU A 268 17.02 7.85 -2.46
C LEU A 268 17.57 8.72 -3.59
N VAL A 269 18.37 8.17 -4.51
CA VAL A 269 18.82 8.90 -5.72
C VAL A 269 17.61 9.45 -6.47
N PHE A 270 16.57 8.63 -6.71
CA PHE A 270 15.33 9.08 -7.35
C PHE A 270 14.65 10.23 -6.58
N LEU A 271 14.51 10.14 -5.25
CA LEU A 271 13.96 11.25 -4.44
C LEU A 271 14.82 12.53 -4.54
N SER A 272 16.15 12.40 -4.60
CA SER A 272 17.07 13.54 -4.70
C SER A 272 16.88 14.34 -6.00
N LEU A 273 16.52 13.69 -7.10
CA LEU A 273 16.33 14.36 -8.39
C LEU A 273 15.19 15.40 -8.31
N TYR A 274 14.15 15.13 -7.54
CA TYR A 274 12.94 15.96 -7.48
C TYR A 274 12.85 16.87 -6.25
N HIS A 275 13.61 16.59 -5.17
CA HIS A 275 13.50 17.36 -3.93
C HIS A 275 14.57 18.45 -3.77
N ARG A 276 14.17 19.66 -3.38
CA ARG A 276 15.10 20.78 -3.06
C ARG A 276 16.09 20.46 -1.93
N GLN A 277 15.76 19.52 -1.04
CA GLN A 277 16.58 19.13 0.12
C GLN A 277 17.66 18.09 -0.22
N ARG A 278 18.27 18.18 -1.42
CA ARG A 278 19.20 17.17 -1.98
C ARG A 278 20.32 16.77 -1.03
N ILE A 279 20.83 17.70 -0.23
CA ILE A 279 21.97 17.49 0.68
C ILE A 279 21.71 16.34 1.67
N VAL A 280 20.55 16.30 2.32
CA VAL A 280 20.21 15.22 3.29
C VAL A 280 20.18 13.86 2.59
N ILE A 281 19.66 13.82 1.37
CA ILE A 281 19.52 12.60 0.59
C ILE A 281 20.89 12.15 0.06
N MET A 282 21.72 13.08 -0.40
CA MET A 282 23.12 12.84 -0.79
C MET A 282 23.97 12.36 0.39
N LEU A 283 23.74 12.86 1.61
CA LEU A 283 24.40 12.34 2.82
C LEU A 283 24.00 10.87 3.09
N LEU A 284 22.71 10.53 3.01
CA LEU A 284 22.27 9.13 3.14
C LEU A 284 22.84 8.21 2.05
N ILE A 285 22.92 8.69 0.80
CA ILE A 285 23.58 7.98 -0.30
C ILE A 285 25.07 7.78 0.02
N SER A 286 25.78 8.84 0.45
CA SER A 286 27.19 8.76 0.84
C SER A 286 27.41 7.77 1.99
N ILE A 287 26.54 7.74 3.01
CA ILE A 287 26.65 6.76 4.11
C ILE A 287 26.38 5.35 3.59
N THR A 288 25.41 5.15 2.69
CA THR A 288 25.20 3.85 2.01
C THR A 288 26.46 3.39 1.28
N VAL A 289 27.06 4.28 0.48
CA VAL A 289 28.28 4.01 -0.31
C VAL A 289 29.47 3.72 0.60
N ILE A 290 29.74 4.56 1.60
CA ILE A 290 30.81 4.34 2.58
C ILE A 290 30.59 3.00 3.28
N THR A 291 29.39 2.71 3.77
CA THR A 291 29.12 1.43 4.47
C THR A 291 29.23 0.21 3.55
N LEU A 292 28.92 0.33 2.25
CA LEU A 292 29.18 -0.73 1.27
C LEU A 292 30.67 -1.07 1.14
N PHE A 293 31.57 -0.09 1.30
CA PHE A 293 33.03 -0.27 1.17
C PHE A 293 33.76 -0.47 2.52
N SER A 294 33.22 0.01 3.64
CA SER A 294 33.86 -0.02 4.97
C SER A 294 33.63 -1.30 5.77
N VAL A 295 32.83 -2.27 5.29
CA VAL A 295 32.72 -3.57 5.97
C VAL A 295 34.02 -4.36 5.73
N PRO A 296 34.83 -4.72 6.76
CA PRO A 296 36.17 -5.30 6.59
C PRO A 296 36.23 -6.63 5.82
N GLN A 297 35.08 -7.26 5.60
CA GLN A 297 34.93 -8.43 4.73
C GLN A 297 35.22 -8.11 3.25
N LEU A 298 35.44 -6.86 2.86
CA LEU A 298 36.05 -6.52 1.58
C LEU A 298 37.59 -6.64 1.57
N SER A 299 38.32 -6.07 2.53
CA SER A 299 39.80 -6.03 2.44
C SER A 299 40.41 -7.42 2.34
N ASP A 300 39.97 -8.34 3.19
CA ASP A 300 40.65 -9.63 3.39
C ASP A 300 40.05 -10.76 2.54
N LYS A 301 38.86 -10.55 1.94
CA LYS A 301 38.15 -11.55 1.12
C LYS A 301 37.81 -11.12 -0.30
N VAL A 302 38.10 -9.88 -0.71
CA VAL A 302 38.08 -9.49 -2.14
C VAL A 302 39.39 -9.87 -2.83
N MET A 303 40.53 -9.81 -2.11
CA MET A 303 41.80 -10.32 -2.65
C MET A 303 41.85 -11.86 -2.66
N ALA A 304 41.21 -12.53 -1.70
CA ALA A 304 41.07 -13.98 -1.67
C ALA A 304 39.74 -14.42 -2.31
N ILE A 305 39.69 -14.49 -3.65
CA ILE A 305 38.55 -15.05 -4.41
C ILE A 305 38.45 -16.56 -4.14
N ASN A 306 37.88 -16.91 -2.99
CA ASN A 306 37.66 -18.29 -2.57
C ASN A 306 36.31 -18.76 -3.12
N PHE A 307 36.34 -19.41 -4.28
CA PHE A 307 35.18 -19.71 -5.14
C PHE A 307 34.05 -20.55 -4.47
N ASN A 308 34.32 -21.20 -3.34
CA ASN A 308 33.45 -22.22 -2.75
C ASN A 308 32.36 -21.74 -1.76
N THR A 309 32.32 -20.46 -1.36
CA THR A 309 31.40 -19.99 -0.30
C THR A 309 30.65 -18.67 -0.56
N ASN A 310 30.86 -18.03 -1.71
CA ASN A 310 30.34 -16.67 -1.92
C ASN A 310 28.87 -16.67 -2.40
N SER A 311 27.97 -15.99 -1.68
CA SER A 311 26.53 -15.96 -2.00
C SER A 311 26.21 -15.42 -3.40
N PHE A 312 27.11 -14.61 -3.97
CA PHE A 312 26.99 -14.09 -5.33
C PHE A 312 27.17 -15.18 -6.40
N MET A 313 28.13 -16.10 -6.21
CA MET A 313 28.37 -17.21 -7.17
C MET A 313 27.20 -18.19 -7.19
N ALA A 314 26.58 -18.45 -6.03
CA ALA A 314 25.35 -19.23 -5.95
C ALA A 314 24.25 -18.61 -6.83
N ARG A 315 24.02 -17.29 -6.72
CA ARG A 315 23.04 -16.58 -7.56
C ARG A 315 23.39 -16.62 -9.04
N TYR A 316 24.66 -16.47 -9.41
CA TYR A 316 25.09 -16.54 -10.80
C TYR A 316 24.72 -17.89 -11.45
N VAL A 317 24.96 -19.01 -10.76
CA VAL A 317 24.55 -20.34 -11.23
C VAL A 317 23.03 -20.46 -11.31
N LEU A 318 22.30 -19.98 -10.29
CA LEU A 318 20.83 -19.99 -10.27
C LEU A 318 20.23 -19.17 -11.41
N TRP A 319 20.82 -18.02 -11.75
CA TRP A 319 20.38 -17.18 -12.88
C TRP A 319 20.64 -17.86 -14.22
N PHE A 320 21.78 -18.56 -14.37
CA PHE A 320 22.07 -19.32 -15.59
C PHE A 320 21.04 -20.45 -15.80
N GLU A 321 20.76 -21.24 -14.76
CA GLU A 321 19.74 -22.30 -14.81
C GLU A 321 18.33 -21.73 -15.03
N ALA A 322 17.99 -20.56 -14.47
CA ALA A 322 16.72 -19.89 -14.75
C ALA A 322 16.61 -19.47 -16.22
N ILE A 323 17.64 -18.86 -16.79
CA ILE A 323 17.68 -18.46 -18.20
C ILE A 323 17.58 -19.68 -19.12
N LYS A 324 18.26 -20.79 -18.78
CA LYS A 324 18.15 -22.05 -19.51
C LYS A 324 16.74 -22.63 -19.43
N THR A 325 16.15 -22.68 -18.24
CA THR A 325 14.77 -23.13 -18.01
C THR A 325 13.76 -22.31 -18.82
N ILE A 326 13.94 -20.98 -18.88
CA ILE A 326 13.12 -20.08 -19.72
C ILE A 326 13.28 -20.38 -21.21
N ARG A 327 14.47 -20.75 -21.68
CA ARG A 327 14.69 -21.12 -23.10
C ARG A 327 14.07 -22.47 -23.46
N GLU A 328 14.10 -23.43 -22.54
CA GLU A 328 13.52 -24.76 -22.71
C GLU A 328 11.99 -24.75 -22.60
N HIS A 329 11.43 -23.88 -21.73
CA HIS A 329 9.98 -23.76 -21.50
C HIS A 329 9.47 -22.31 -21.59
N PRO A 330 9.55 -21.66 -22.77
CA PRO A 330 9.38 -20.20 -22.88
C PRO A 330 7.98 -19.68 -22.56
N PHE A 331 6.92 -20.46 -22.81
CA PHE A 331 5.54 -19.99 -22.62
C PHE A 331 5.03 -20.13 -21.19
N THR A 332 5.14 -21.33 -20.61
CA THR A 332 4.58 -21.67 -19.28
C THR A 332 5.63 -21.83 -18.18
N GLY A 333 6.92 -21.82 -18.51
CA GLY A 333 7.97 -22.28 -17.59
C GLY A 333 7.82 -23.77 -17.28
N VAL A 334 8.47 -24.23 -16.23
CA VAL A 334 8.32 -25.61 -15.72
C VAL A 334 7.03 -25.85 -14.93
N GLY A 335 6.09 -24.89 -14.93
CA GLY A 335 4.88 -24.91 -14.10
C GLY A 335 5.12 -24.29 -12.71
N PHE A 336 4.07 -23.64 -12.20
CA PHE A 336 4.18 -22.82 -11.01
C PHE A 336 4.62 -23.63 -9.77
N GLY A 337 5.65 -23.19 -9.06
CA GLY A 337 6.17 -23.87 -7.87
C GLY A 337 7.07 -25.08 -8.12
N ASN A 338 7.40 -25.43 -9.38
CA ASN A 338 8.31 -26.55 -9.69
C ASN A 338 9.82 -26.19 -9.65
N TRP A 339 10.23 -24.96 -9.30
CA TRP A 339 11.65 -24.54 -9.32
C TRP A 339 12.60 -25.46 -8.52
N LEU A 340 12.13 -26.11 -7.47
CA LEU A 340 12.93 -26.97 -6.57
C LEU A 340 13.42 -28.31 -7.18
N ARG A 341 13.46 -28.46 -8.53
CA ARG A 341 13.62 -29.74 -9.25
C ARG A 341 14.55 -29.79 -10.49
N ILE A 342 15.50 -28.92 -10.80
CA ILE A 342 16.25 -27.96 -9.99
C ILE A 342 17.38 -28.56 -9.11
N PRO A 343 18.11 -29.65 -9.48
CA PRO A 343 19.33 -30.04 -8.76
C PRO A 343 20.50 -29.12 -9.13
N ILE A 344 20.54 -27.91 -8.57
CA ILE A 344 21.66 -26.98 -8.77
C ILE A 344 22.90 -27.51 -8.03
N PRO A 345 24.00 -27.86 -8.71
CA PRO A 345 25.17 -28.45 -8.08
C PRO A 345 26.05 -27.37 -7.42
N TYR A 346 25.56 -26.79 -6.32
CA TYR A 346 26.33 -25.86 -5.49
C TYR A 346 26.17 -26.23 -4.00
N ASN A 347 27.23 -26.84 -3.44
CA ASN A 347 27.31 -27.24 -2.03
C ASN A 347 26.13 -28.10 -1.52
N ALA A 348 25.53 -28.92 -2.39
CA ALA A 348 24.42 -29.83 -2.10
C ALA A 348 23.18 -29.18 -1.44
N LYS A 349 22.95 -27.88 -1.68
CA LYS A 349 21.77 -27.15 -1.18
C LYS A 349 20.79 -26.84 -2.31
N THR A 350 19.53 -27.20 -2.11
CA THR A 350 18.41 -26.76 -2.96
C THR A 350 17.94 -25.37 -2.55
N PHE A 351 17.71 -24.49 -3.53
CA PHE A 351 17.13 -23.17 -3.34
C PHE A 351 15.73 -23.12 -3.94
N ASP A 352 14.80 -22.40 -3.33
CA ASP A 352 13.37 -22.37 -3.70
C ASP A 352 12.99 -21.25 -4.69
N ASN A 353 13.99 -20.48 -5.11
CA ASN A 353 13.93 -19.38 -6.08
C ASN A 353 15.31 -19.14 -6.74
N ALA A 354 15.36 -18.20 -7.70
CA ALA A 354 16.58 -17.81 -8.38
C ALA A 354 17.33 -16.62 -7.73
N PHE A 355 16.84 -16.06 -6.61
CA PHE A 355 17.24 -14.76 -6.07
C PHE A 355 17.17 -13.65 -7.11
N ASN A 356 16.11 -13.65 -7.92
CA ASN A 356 15.76 -12.62 -8.89
C ASN A 356 14.30 -12.84 -9.31
N MET A 357 13.41 -11.94 -8.92
CA MET A 357 11.96 -12.15 -9.06
C MET A 357 11.49 -12.32 -10.50
N PHE A 358 12.18 -11.74 -11.49
CA PHE A 358 11.82 -11.92 -12.90
C PHE A 358 12.35 -13.25 -13.45
N LEU A 359 13.55 -13.68 -13.07
CA LEU A 359 14.07 -14.99 -13.47
C LEU A 359 13.30 -16.14 -12.78
N THR A 360 12.96 -16.00 -11.49
CA THR A 360 12.07 -16.93 -10.78
C THR A 360 10.70 -17.00 -11.46
N ALA A 361 10.08 -15.86 -11.77
CA ALA A 361 8.79 -15.81 -12.47
C ALA A 361 8.86 -16.39 -13.89
N GLY A 362 9.93 -16.11 -14.64
CA GLY A 362 10.14 -16.66 -15.97
C GLY A 362 10.34 -18.18 -15.95
N ALA A 363 11.11 -18.70 -15.01
CA ALA A 363 11.36 -20.14 -14.91
C ALA A 363 10.08 -20.91 -14.47
N GLU A 364 9.29 -20.37 -13.55
CA GLU A 364 8.08 -21.04 -13.04
C GLU A 364 6.80 -20.76 -13.85
N MET A 365 6.75 -19.65 -14.61
CA MET A 365 5.52 -19.19 -15.29
C MET A 365 5.73 -18.77 -16.75
N GLY A 366 6.94 -18.94 -17.28
CA GLY A 366 7.32 -18.54 -18.63
C GLY A 366 7.36 -17.03 -18.81
N ILE A 367 7.64 -16.62 -20.06
CA ILE A 367 7.67 -15.21 -20.46
C ILE A 367 6.33 -14.51 -20.16
N ILE A 368 5.21 -15.23 -20.26
CA ILE A 368 3.86 -14.70 -20.02
C ILE A 368 3.71 -14.28 -18.56
N GLY A 369 4.01 -15.17 -17.61
CA GLY A 369 3.92 -14.84 -16.18
C GLY A 369 4.96 -13.81 -15.74
N MET A 370 6.16 -13.83 -16.32
CA MET A 370 7.19 -12.81 -16.08
C MET A 370 6.71 -11.41 -16.53
N LEU A 371 6.13 -11.29 -17.73
CA LEU A 371 5.60 -10.03 -18.25
C LEU A 371 4.37 -9.55 -17.47
N LEU A 372 3.49 -10.44 -17.03
CA LEU A 372 2.36 -10.10 -16.17
C LEU A 372 2.82 -9.58 -14.79
N LEU A 373 3.81 -10.23 -14.17
CA LEU A 373 4.41 -9.75 -12.92
C LEU A 373 5.10 -8.38 -13.12
N ALA A 374 5.86 -8.21 -14.20
CA ALA A 374 6.47 -6.94 -14.56
C ALA A 374 5.42 -5.84 -14.76
N TRP A 375 4.28 -6.14 -15.39
CA TRP A 375 3.19 -5.18 -15.57
C TRP A 375 2.59 -4.75 -14.22
N VAL A 376 2.29 -5.69 -13.31
CA VAL A 376 1.77 -5.39 -11.96
C VAL A 376 2.71 -4.47 -11.18
N LEU A 377 4.04 -4.64 -11.32
CA LEU A 377 5.04 -3.83 -10.61
C LEU A 377 5.32 -2.48 -11.30
N LEU A 378 5.38 -2.44 -12.63
CA LEU A 378 5.78 -1.26 -13.40
C LEU A 378 4.63 -0.27 -13.66
N ALA A 379 3.38 -0.73 -13.79
CA ALA A 379 2.26 0.19 -14.02
C ALA A 379 2.06 1.20 -12.87
N PRO A 380 2.11 0.81 -11.57
CA PRO A 380 2.09 1.76 -10.46
C PRO A 380 3.30 2.69 -10.46
N PHE A 381 4.51 2.20 -10.77
CA PHE A 381 5.72 3.03 -10.88
C PHE A 381 5.55 4.15 -11.93
N PHE A 382 5.17 3.79 -13.15
CA PHE A 382 4.95 4.78 -14.22
C PHE A 382 3.72 5.68 -13.96
N LYS A 383 2.67 5.19 -13.30
CA LYS A 383 1.53 6.03 -12.86
C LYS A 383 2.00 7.06 -11.81
N GLY A 384 2.84 6.66 -10.86
CA GLY A 384 3.45 7.53 -9.86
C GLY A 384 4.26 8.68 -10.48
N ILE A 385 5.18 8.38 -11.42
CA ILE A 385 5.93 9.41 -12.17
C ILE A 385 4.98 10.39 -12.87
N LYS A 386 3.99 9.88 -13.62
CA LYS A 386 3.03 10.71 -14.36
C LYS A 386 2.17 11.61 -13.47
N LEU A 387 1.84 11.17 -12.26
CA LEU A 387 1.11 11.96 -11.26
C LEU A 387 2.00 13.06 -10.68
N VAL A 388 3.23 12.74 -10.25
CA VAL A 388 4.18 13.71 -9.66
C VAL A 388 4.44 14.90 -10.60
N MET A 389 4.53 14.65 -11.92
CA MET A 389 4.73 15.70 -12.93
C MET A 389 3.55 16.68 -13.08
N LYS A 390 2.36 16.35 -12.55
CA LYS A 390 1.12 17.15 -12.68
C LYS A 390 0.65 17.76 -11.36
N LEU A 391 1.27 17.41 -10.24
CA LEU A 391 0.75 17.74 -8.90
C LEU A 391 1.28 19.05 -8.35
N GLU A 392 0.36 19.95 -8.00
CA GLU A 392 0.64 21.19 -7.29
C GLU A 392 0.58 21.02 -5.76
N ASP A 393 -0.36 20.20 -5.25
CA ASP A 393 -0.47 19.89 -3.82
C ASP A 393 0.80 19.20 -3.32
N GLN A 394 1.47 19.86 -2.37
CA GLN A 394 2.75 19.39 -1.84
C GLN A 394 2.65 18.05 -1.12
N PHE A 395 1.56 17.78 -0.41
CA PHE A 395 1.37 16.50 0.28
C PHE A 395 1.32 15.35 -0.73
N TRP A 396 0.45 15.47 -1.74
CA TRP A 396 0.30 14.45 -2.77
C TRP A 396 1.58 14.25 -3.58
N ARG A 397 2.25 15.35 -3.96
CA ARG A 397 3.51 15.29 -4.71
C ARG A 397 4.61 14.54 -3.95
N HIS A 398 4.84 14.88 -2.67
CA HIS A 398 5.86 14.21 -1.87
C HIS A 398 5.51 12.74 -1.58
N VAL A 399 4.28 12.41 -1.17
CA VAL A 399 3.97 11.01 -0.85
C VAL A 399 4.02 10.12 -2.10
N ILE A 400 3.53 10.58 -3.26
CA ILE A 400 3.63 9.76 -4.49
C ILE A 400 5.09 9.63 -4.94
N MET A 401 5.93 10.66 -4.78
CA MET A 401 7.39 10.50 -4.96
C MET A 401 7.96 9.41 -4.03
N GLY A 402 7.58 9.41 -2.75
CA GLY A 402 7.95 8.39 -1.77
C GLY A 402 7.56 6.98 -2.19
N LEU A 403 6.28 6.77 -2.53
CA LEU A 403 5.77 5.49 -3.04
C LEU A 403 6.51 5.03 -4.31
N THR A 404 6.74 5.94 -5.26
CA THR A 404 7.45 5.65 -6.51
C THR A 404 8.90 5.24 -6.25
N ALA A 405 9.57 5.91 -5.30
CA ALA A 405 10.92 5.58 -4.87
C ALA A 405 11.00 4.22 -4.15
N SER A 406 10.01 3.89 -3.31
CA SER A 406 9.89 2.59 -2.65
C SER A 406 9.67 1.44 -3.64
N ILE A 407 8.87 1.66 -4.68
CA ILE A 407 8.67 0.69 -5.76
C ILE A 407 9.98 0.52 -6.55
N LEU A 408 10.68 1.61 -6.89
CA LEU A 408 12.00 1.53 -7.55
C LEU A 408 13.03 0.77 -6.71
N ALA A 409 13.11 1.06 -5.41
CA ALA A 409 13.99 0.35 -4.48
C ALA A 409 13.70 -1.16 -4.48
N SER A 410 12.42 -1.53 -4.51
CA SER A 410 11.95 -2.93 -4.55
C SER A 410 12.25 -3.60 -5.89
N LEU A 411 12.09 -2.88 -7.00
CA LEU A 411 12.45 -3.36 -8.34
C LEU A 411 13.96 -3.66 -8.44
N VAL A 412 14.80 -2.75 -7.92
CA VAL A 412 16.27 -2.94 -7.88
C VAL A 412 16.65 -4.08 -6.94
N HIS A 413 16.02 -4.19 -5.76
CA HIS A 413 16.25 -5.30 -4.84
C HIS A 413 15.85 -6.64 -5.45
N GLY A 414 14.72 -6.67 -6.17
CA GLY A 414 14.21 -7.84 -6.88
C GLY A 414 15.11 -8.37 -8.01
N MET A 415 16.21 -7.69 -8.33
CA MET A 415 17.22 -8.23 -9.26
C MET A 415 18.16 -9.22 -8.57
N VAL A 416 18.21 -9.23 -7.23
CA VAL A 416 19.15 -10.00 -6.42
C VAL A 416 18.49 -10.71 -5.22
N GLU A 417 17.16 -10.64 -5.11
CA GLU A 417 16.28 -11.28 -4.13
C GLU A 417 14.89 -11.47 -4.75
N ASP A 418 14.00 -12.16 -4.04
CA ASP A 418 12.62 -12.46 -4.47
C ASP A 418 11.55 -11.77 -3.58
N PRO A 419 11.48 -10.43 -3.53
CA PRO A 419 10.68 -9.69 -2.54
C PRO A 419 9.17 -9.93 -2.64
N VAL A 420 8.65 -10.31 -3.81
CA VAL A 420 7.23 -10.67 -3.99
C VAL A 420 6.89 -12.07 -3.44
N TYR A 421 7.89 -12.94 -3.27
CA TYR A 421 7.75 -14.27 -2.68
C TYR A 421 8.09 -14.29 -1.18
N MET A 422 8.68 -13.22 -0.63
CA MET A 422 8.93 -13.04 0.82
C MET A 422 7.64 -12.76 1.58
N ILE A 423 6.92 -13.82 1.94
CA ILE A 423 5.56 -13.83 2.52
C ILE A 423 5.36 -12.84 3.70
N PHE A 424 6.40 -12.58 4.51
CA PHE A 424 6.34 -11.66 5.65
C PHE A 424 6.42 -10.17 5.29
N THR A 425 6.77 -9.82 4.05
CA THR A 425 7.06 -8.43 3.63
C THR A 425 6.38 -8.03 2.31
N ASN A 426 6.04 -9.01 1.47
CA ASN A 426 5.47 -8.79 0.15
C ASN A 426 4.15 -8.00 0.17
N TRP A 427 3.34 -8.18 1.21
CA TRP A 427 2.11 -7.42 1.44
C TRP A 427 2.36 -5.90 1.52
N MET A 428 3.48 -5.44 2.10
CA MET A 428 3.80 -4.01 2.21
C MET A 428 4.10 -3.39 0.82
N LEU A 429 4.74 -4.15 -0.07
CA LEU A 429 4.89 -3.73 -1.46
C LEU A 429 3.52 -3.65 -2.15
N GLY A 430 2.64 -4.65 -1.95
CA GLY A 430 1.25 -4.63 -2.43
C GLY A 430 0.47 -3.40 -1.95
N ILE A 431 0.60 -3.02 -0.68
CA ILE A 431 0.02 -1.78 -0.13
C ILE A 431 0.60 -0.56 -0.86
N CYS A 432 1.91 -0.48 -1.08
CA CYS A 432 2.52 0.65 -1.79
C CYS A 432 2.00 0.79 -3.24
N LEU A 433 1.84 -0.32 -3.97
CA LEU A 433 1.25 -0.31 -5.32
C LEU A 433 -0.21 0.17 -5.28
N GLY A 434 -1.00 -0.33 -4.31
CA GLY A 434 -2.39 0.08 -4.09
C GLY A 434 -2.53 1.55 -3.70
N LEU A 435 -1.61 2.08 -2.87
CA LEU A 435 -1.59 3.47 -2.44
C LEU A 435 -1.39 4.45 -3.60
N VAL A 436 -0.61 4.10 -4.63
CA VAL A 436 -0.46 4.96 -5.83
C VAL A 436 -1.79 5.10 -6.58
N TYR A 437 -2.58 4.02 -6.66
CA TYR A 437 -3.89 4.06 -7.29
C TYR A 437 -4.93 4.73 -6.40
N ALA A 438 -4.98 4.42 -5.10
CA ALA A 438 -5.85 5.11 -4.14
C ALA A 438 -5.61 6.63 -4.14
N ALA A 439 -4.34 7.08 -4.10
CA ALA A 439 -3.99 8.48 -4.20
C ALA A 439 -4.53 9.12 -5.49
N SER A 440 -4.36 8.44 -6.64
CA SER A 440 -4.87 8.93 -7.93
C SER A 440 -6.37 9.17 -7.92
N GLU A 441 -7.15 8.24 -7.36
CA GLU A 441 -8.62 8.39 -7.35
C GLU A 441 -9.05 9.47 -6.35
N ILE A 442 -8.39 9.60 -5.20
CA ILE A 442 -8.63 10.69 -4.25
C ILE A 442 -8.28 12.04 -4.88
N ILE A 443 -7.13 12.17 -5.56
CA ILE A 443 -6.71 13.40 -6.25
C ILE A 443 -7.72 13.80 -7.32
N ASN A 444 -8.21 12.83 -8.12
CA ASN A 444 -9.23 13.08 -9.13
C ASN A 444 -10.53 13.59 -8.49
N ALA A 445 -10.99 12.96 -7.41
CA ALA A 445 -12.20 13.36 -6.69
C ALA A 445 -12.05 14.74 -5.99
N GLU A 446 -10.90 15.01 -5.36
CA GLU A 446 -10.58 16.34 -4.79
C GLU A 446 -10.58 17.43 -5.87
N SER A 447 -10.05 17.13 -7.06
CA SER A 447 -10.02 18.05 -8.20
C SER A 447 -11.41 18.32 -8.79
N GLN A 448 -12.23 17.28 -8.93
CA GLN A 448 -13.62 17.40 -9.41
C GLN A 448 -14.47 18.22 -8.43
N ALA A 449 -14.43 17.91 -7.14
CA ALA A 449 -15.16 18.65 -6.12
C ALA A 449 -14.74 20.13 -6.03
N ALA A 450 -13.45 20.45 -6.27
CA ALA A 450 -12.98 21.82 -6.37
C ALA A 450 -13.53 22.55 -7.62
N GLN A 451 -13.58 21.88 -8.77
CA GLN A 451 -14.15 22.42 -10.01
C GLN A 451 -15.67 22.65 -9.89
N GLU A 452 -16.41 21.69 -9.34
CA GLU A 452 -17.85 21.83 -9.09
C GLU A 452 -18.15 22.99 -8.13
N LYS A 453 -17.35 23.15 -7.07
CA LYS A 453 -17.49 24.27 -6.15
C LYS A 453 -17.27 25.62 -6.85
N LEU A 454 -16.21 25.75 -7.66
CA LEU A 454 -15.93 26.96 -8.43
C LEU A 454 -17.03 27.26 -9.46
N ALA A 455 -17.59 26.24 -10.12
CA ALA A 455 -18.69 26.40 -11.06
C ALA A 455 -19.98 26.87 -10.36
N ASN A 456 -20.28 26.32 -9.18
CA ASN A 456 -21.43 26.74 -8.37
C ASN A 456 -21.26 28.17 -7.84
N GLU A 457 -20.06 28.57 -7.41
CA GLU A 457 -19.76 29.94 -6.99
C GLU A 457 -19.84 30.92 -8.17
N ALA A 458 -19.35 30.56 -9.36
CA ALA A 458 -19.48 31.37 -10.57
C ALA A 458 -20.94 31.53 -11.01
N GLY A 459 -21.73 30.45 -11.05
CA GLY A 459 -23.15 30.49 -11.39
C GLY A 459 -24.01 31.27 -10.38
N ALA A 460 -23.65 31.22 -9.09
CA ALA A 460 -24.27 32.06 -8.07
C ALA A 460 -23.98 33.56 -8.32
N VAL A 461 -22.74 33.91 -8.67
CA VAL A 461 -22.37 35.29 -9.03
C VAL A 461 -23.06 35.74 -10.33
N GLU A 462 -23.19 34.87 -11.34
CA GLU A 462 -23.94 35.21 -12.56
C GLU A 462 -25.41 35.47 -12.25
N THR A 463 -26.09 34.60 -11.50
CA THR A 463 -27.50 34.80 -11.10
C THR A 463 -27.70 36.03 -10.22
N GLU A 464 -26.77 36.35 -9.31
CA GLU A 464 -26.83 37.59 -8.52
C GLU A 464 -26.56 38.84 -9.39
N SER A 465 -25.71 38.72 -10.43
CA SER A 465 -25.46 39.80 -11.39
C SER A 465 -26.65 40.03 -12.34
N GLU A 466 -27.33 38.97 -12.77
CA GLU A 466 -28.57 39.05 -13.54
C GLU A 466 -29.71 39.62 -12.70
N PHE A 467 -29.86 39.18 -11.44
CA PHE A 467 -30.85 39.74 -10.52
C PHE A 467 -30.62 41.25 -10.31
N ASN A 468 -29.37 41.67 -10.09
CA ASN A 468 -29.00 43.09 -9.99
C ASN A 468 -29.17 43.87 -11.31
N ARG A 469 -29.02 43.23 -12.48
CA ARG A 469 -29.31 43.84 -13.80
C ARG A 469 -30.81 43.99 -14.04
N VAL A 470 -31.61 43.00 -13.66
CA VAL A 470 -33.08 43.04 -13.74
C VAL A 470 -33.61 44.12 -12.79
N ASP A 471 -33.12 44.21 -11.57
CA ASP A 471 -33.59 45.21 -10.61
C ASP A 471 -33.24 46.63 -11.08
N LYS A 472 -32.00 46.87 -11.57
CA LYS A 472 -31.59 48.16 -12.17
C LYS A 472 -32.30 48.52 -13.48
N SER A 473 -32.81 47.55 -14.24
CA SER A 473 -33.57 47.80 -15.48
C SER A 473 -35.09 47.87 -15.26
N SER A 474 -35.60 47.36 -14.13
CA SER A 474 -37.02 47.38 -13.76
C SER A 474 -37.51 48.72 -13.17
N GLY A 475 -36.76 49.81 -13.38
CA GLY A 475 -37.17 51.17 -13.10
C GLY A 475 -38.32 51.64 -14.02
N TYR A 476 -39.53 51.14 -13.77
CA TYR A 476 -40.77 51.56 -14.45
C TYR A 476 -41.08 53.04 -14.15
N ARG A 477 -40.49 53.95 -14.96
CA ARG A 477 -40.94 55.33 -15.04
C ARG A 477 -42.25 55.39 -15.81
N ASN A 478 -43.36 55.64 -15.11
CA ASN A 478 -44.58 56.09 -15.79
C ASN A 478 -44.39 57.54 -16.27
N LYS A 479 -45.20 57.98 -17.24
CA LYS A 479 -45.07 59.29 -17.94
C LYS A 479 -45.21 60.53 -17.02
N ASN A 480 -45.53 60.35 -15.74
CA ASN A 480 -45.77 61.43 -14.77
C ASN A 480 -44.67 61.54 -13.69
N GLY A 481 -43.50 60.94 -13.89
CA GLY A 481 -42.27 61.26 -13.14
C GLY A 481 -42.11 60.69 -11.73
N ASN A 482 -43.06 59.90 -11.22
CA ASN A 482 -42.95 59.26 -9.90
C ASN A 482 -42.17 57.93 -9.98
N GLY A 483 -41.13 57.79 -9.16
CA GLY A 483 -40.34 56.57 -9.02
C GLY A 483 -40.86 55.63 -7.94
N TYR A 484 -40.77 54.32 -8.20
CA TYR A 484 -41.03 53.25 -7.25
C TYR A 484 -39.80 52.34 -7.18
N VAL A 485 -39.52 51.81 -5.99
CA VAL A 485 -38.45 50.81 -5.77
C VAL A 485 -39.08 49.57 -5.17
N SER A 486 -38.70 48.40 -5.67
CA SER A 486 -39.08 47.11 -5.06
C SER A 486 -37.94 46.54 -4.24
N ASP A 487 -38.23 46.11 -3.01
CA ASP A 487 -37.35 45.32 -2.15
C ASP A 487 -37.94 43.91 -2.00
N VAL A 488 -37.10 42.89 -1.87
CA VAL A 488 -37.52 41.49 -1.69
C VAL A 488 -36.91 40.96 -0.39
N ARG A 489 -37.77 40.76 0.62
CA ARG A 489 -37.38 40.18 1.91
C ARG A 489 -38.17 38.92 2.17
N GLY A 490 -37.48 37.83 2.52
CA GLY A 490 -38.12 36.56 2.88
C GLY A 490 -39.04 35.98 1.80
N GLY A 491 -38.72 36.17 0.51
CA GLY A 491 -39.51 35.66 -0.61
C GLY A 491 -40.80 36.43 -0.92
N ARG A 492 -41.04 37.60 -0.30
CA ARG A 492 -42.15 38.50 -0.64
C ARG A 492 -41.62 39.82 -1.22
N LYS A 493 -42.30 40.31 -2.26
CA LYS A 493 -41.94 41.55 -2.99
C LYS A 493 -42.73 42.73 -2.42
N TYR A 494 -42.04 43.76 -1.98
CA TYR A 494 -42.62 44.98 -1.41
C TYR A 494 -42.29 46.17 -2.32
N THR A 495 -43.30 46.95 -2.71
CA THR A 495 -43.13 48.15 -3.54
C THR A 495 -43.35 49.43 -2.74
N HIS A 496 -42.33 50.27 -2.66
CA HIS A 496 -42.39 51.56 -1.97
C HIS A 496 -42.41 52.73 -2.96
N ARG A 497 -43.24 53.74 -2.68
CA ARG A 497 -43.30 54.99 -3.45
C ARG A 497 -42.19 55.92 -2.99
N VAL A 498 -41.31 56.35 -3.90
CA VAL A 498 -40.25 57.31 -3.58
C VAL A 498 -40.80 58.73 -3.71
N ILE A 499 -40.96 59.41 -2.57
CA ILE A 499 -41.28 60.84 -2.53
C ILE A 499 -39.96 61.61 -2.64
N PRO A 500 -39.79 62.54 -3.60
CA PRO A 500 -38.58 63.36 -3.70
C PRO A 500 -38.45 64.29 -2.48
N LYS A 501 -37.24 64.37 -1.90
CA LYS A 501 -36.94 65.36 -0.86
C LYS A 501 -37.05 66.79 -1.41
N ARG A 502 -37.53 67.71 -0.58
CA ARG A 502 -37.40 69.16 -0.85
C ARG A 502 -35.94 69.60 -0.72
N PRO A 503 -35.53 70.71 -1.38
CA PRO A 503 -34.18 71.26 -1.26
C PRO A 503 -33.78 71.67 0.17
N ASP A 504 -34.76 71.90 1.05
CA ASP A 504 -34.57 72.26 2.47
C ASP A 504 -34.22 71.08 3.41
N GLY A 505 -34.23 69.85 2.90
CA GLY A 505 -33.85 68.65 3.67
C GLY A 505 -34.94 68.05 4.57
N SER A 506 -36.12 68.69 4.68
CA SER A 506 -37.26 68.17 5.44
C SER A 506 -37.85 66.87 4.83
N ARG A 507 -38.52 66.07 5.67
CA ARG A 507 -39.27 64.87 5.27
C ARG A 507 -40.71 65.00 5.76
N ASP A 508 -41.68 64.78 4.88
CA ASP A 508 -43.09 64.66 5.28
C ASP A 508 -43.32 63.41 6.17
N PRO A 509 -44.27 63.46 7.12
CA PRO A 509 -44.58 62.33 7.99
C PRO A 509 -45.20 61.17 7.20
N VAL A 510 -44.65 59.96 7.39
CA VAL A 510 -45.10 58.75 6.71
C VAL A 510 -46.38 58.23 7.37
N PHE A 511 -47.53 58.40 6.70
CA PHE A 511 -48.73 57.65 7.01
C PHE A 511 -48.60 56.21 6.48
N PHE A 512 -48.63 55.24 7.39
CA PHE A 512 -48.80 53.83 7.05
C PHE A 512 -50.24 53.54 6.64
N LYS A 513 -50.40 52.68 5.62
CA LYS A 513 -51.64 51.98 5.28
C LYS A 513 -51.29 50.59 4.75
#